data_AF-A0ABD5SCR7-F1
#
_entry.id   AF-A0ABD5SCR7-F1
#
_cell.length_a   1.000
_cell.length_b   1.000
_cell.length_c   1.000
_cell.angle_alpha   90.00
_cell.angle_beta   90.00
_cell.angle_gamma   90.00
#
_symmetry.space_group_name_H-M   'P 1'
#
loop_
_entity.id
_entity.type
_entity.pdbx_description
1 polymer ?
#
loop_
_entity_poly.entity_id
_entity_poly.type
_entity_poly.pdbx_seq_one_letter_code
_entity_poly.pdbx_strand_id
1 'polypeptide(L)'
;MSNGDDPADASEGADADDPEGDDESAATVPTLPDEATEESLTEYLDEIETVLADAETEAALDDVEALLDDAEDALADADLPEPDEDDEDADDPRGDLEDRIETLREDLSDARGPYADAVDDAIDDAA
;
A
#
# COMPACT_ATOMS: atom_id res chain seq x y z
N MET A 1 -36.65 55.64 -18.81
CA MET A 1 -36.08 56.70 -17.95
C MET A 1 -34.62 56.37 -17.74
N SER A 2 -33.77 57.40 -17.77
CA SER A 2 -32.33 57.38 -17.50
C SER A 2 -32.04 57.32 -16.00
N ASN A 3 -30.97 56.62 -15.63
CA ASN A 3 -30.01 56.79 -14.51
C ASN A 3 -29.07 55.57 -14.63
N GLY A 4 -27.77 55.61 -14.90
CA GLY A 4 -26.70 56.57 -14.58
C GLY A 4 -25.74 55.88 -13.59
N ASP A 5 -24.44 55.77 -13.94
CA ASP A 5 -23.21 55.44 -13.15
C ASP A 5 -23.35 54.68 -11.82
N ASP A 6 -22.58 53.62 -11.53
CA ASP A 6 -21.12 53.62 -11.36
C ASP A 6 -20.65 52.14 -11.16
N PRO A 7 -19.57 51.64 -11.80
CA PRO A 7 -18.98 50.36 -11.40
C PRO A 7 -18.05 50.58 -10.19
N ALA A 8 -18.61 50.48 -8.99
CA ALA A 8 -17.84 50.35 -7.77
C ALA A 8 -17.13 48.99 -7.77
N ASP A 9 -15.86 49.04 -8.16
CA ASP A 9 -14.80 48.15 -7.73
C ASP A 9 -14.87 47.97 -6.20
N ALA A 10 -15.34 46.80 -5.78
CA ALA A 10 -15.23 46.32 -4.41
C ALA A 10 -14.90 44.83 -4.52
N SER A 11 -13.59 44.59 -4.68
CA SER A 11 -12.92 43.43 -4.10
C SER A 11 -13.49 43.16 -2.71
N GLU A 12 -14.30 42.11 -2.58
CA GLU A 12 -14.44 41.39 -1.34
C GLU A 12 -14.32 39.92 -1.71
N GLY A 13 -13.10 39.39 -1.49
CA GLY A 13 -12.82 37.98 -1.66
C GLY A 13 -13.75 37.20 -0.76
N ALA A 14 -14.73 36.54 -1.36
CA ALA A 14 -15.16 35.26 -0.84
C ALA A 14 -14.03 34.28 -1.15
N ASP A 15 -12.96 34.39 -0.38
CA ASP A 15 -12.09 33.26 -0.12
C ASP A 15 -13.02 32.25 0.54
N ALA A 16 -13.49 31.31 -0.29
CA ALA A 16 -13.88 30.02 0.24
C ALA A 16 -12.61 29.49 0.89
N ASP A 17 -12.48 29.78 2.18
CA ASP A 17 -11.73 28.94 3.12
C ASP A 17 -12.47 27.59 3.10
N ASP A 18 -12.23 26.87 2.00
CA ASP A 18 -12.16 25.43 1.99
C ASP A 18 -10.78 25.17 2.61
N PRO A 19 -10.68 24.97 3.94
CA PRO A 19 -9.49 24.34 4.44
C PRO A 19 -9.44 23.01 3.70
N GLU A 20 -8.49 22.94 2.77
CA GLU A 20 -8.13 21.74 2.05
C GLU A 20 -8.25 20.58 3.03
N GLY A 21 -9.16 19.66 2.72
CA GLY A 21 -9.22 18.39 3.40
C GLY A 21 -7.91 17.70 3.11
N ASP A 22 -6.95 17.88 4.00
CA ASP A 22 -5.67 17.22 3.98
C ASP A 22 -5.35 16.89 5.43
N ASP A 23 -5.13 15.60 5.66
CA ASP A 23 -4.74 15.00 6.94
C ASP A 23 -5.88 14.63 7.91
N GLU A 24 -6.84 13.82 7.46
CA GLU A 24 -7.49 12.86 8.37
C GLU A 24 -7.22 11.45 7.86
N SER A 25 -6.10 10.89 8.33
CA SER A 25 -5.67 9.49 8.16
C SER A 25 -5.11 9.10 6.78
N ALA A 26 -4.06 9.78 6.32
CA ALA A 26 -3.09 9.05 5.53
C ALA A 26 -2.38 8.09 6.49
N ALA A 27 -2.79 6.82 6.52
CA ALA A 27 -1.90 5.78 7.00
C ALA A 27 -0.56 6.02 6.30
N THR A 28 0.49 6.33 7.06
CA THR A 28 1.79 6.63 6.47
C THR A 28 2.21 5.40 5.71
N VAL A 29 2.26 5.50 4.38
CA VAL A 29 2.76 4.44 3.51
C VAL A 29 4.14 4.06 4.04
N PRO A 30 4.35 2.79 4.46
CA PRO A 30 5.60 2.40 5.06
C PRO A 30 6.73 2.59 4.07
N THR A 31 7.90 2.95 4.59
CA THR A 31 9.08 3.21 3.77
C THR A 31 10.00 2.01 3.85
N LEU A 32 10.36 1.46 2.69
CA LEU A 32 11.33 0.37 2.59
C LEU A 32 12.64 0.75 3.34
N PRO A 33 13.17 -0.13 4.21
CA PRO A 33 14.40 0.15 4.94
C PRO A 33 15.61 0.23 4.00
N ASP A 34 16.58 1.10 4.33
CA ASP A 34 17.85 1.22 3.58
C ASP A 34 18.71 -0.06 3.68
N GLU A 35 18.60 -0.78 4.80
CA GLU A 35 19.31 -2.04 5.06
C GLU A 35 18.28 -3.16 5.24
N ALA A 36 18.28 -4.14 4.34
CA ALA A 36 17.37 -5.28 4.39
C ALA A 36 17.87 -6.36 5.36
N THR A 37 17.68 -6.11 6.65
CA THR A 37 17.91 -7.10 7.72
C THR A 37 16.62 -7.82 8.10
N GLU A 38 16.71 -8.95 8.78
CA GLU A 38 15.55 -9.71 9.28
C GLU A 38 14.62 -8.83 10.14
N GLU A 39 15.17 -8.08 11.10
CA GLU A 39 14.39 -7.21 11.99
C GLU A 39 13.67 -6.11 11.21
N SER A 40 14.40 -5.41 10.32
CA SER A 40 13.84 -4.31 9.56
C SER A 40 12.79 -4.74 8.54
N LEU A 41 12.98 -5.91 7.91
CA LEU A 41 11.98 -6.46 6.98
C LEU A 41 10.75 -6.95 7.73
N THR A 42 10.93 -7.54 8.92
CA THR A 42 9.81 -7.91 9.79
C THR A 42 8.98 -6.69 10.17
N GLU A 43 9.62 -5.61 10.63
CA GLU A 43 8.92 -4.35 10.97
C GLU A 43 8.16 -3.80 9.76
N TYR A 44 8.82 -3.76 8.60
CA TYR A 44 8.19 -3.30 7.36
C TYR A 44 6.96 -4.14 6.97
N LEU A 45 7.03 -5.47 7.11
CA LEU A 45 5.90 -6.37 6.84
C LEU A 45 4.76 -6.20 7.86
N ASP A 46 5.05 -5.95 9.14
CA ASP A 46 4.02 -5.64 10.14
C ASP A 46 3.32 -4.30 9.85
N GLU A 47 4.07 -3.30 9.34
CA GLU A 47 3.47 -2.05 8.87
C GLU A 47 2.59 -2.28 7.64
N ILE A 48 3.04 -3.09 6.67
CA ILE A 48 2.23 -3.46 5.50
C ILE A 48 0.96 -4.18 5.92
N GLU A 49 1.02 -5.12 6.87
CA GLU A 49 -0.17 -5.79 7.42
C GLU A 49 -1.18 -4.77 7.97
N THR A 50 -0.67 -3.74 8.68
CA THR A 50 -1.51 -2.67 9.22
C THR A 50 -2.16 -1.85 8.11
N VAL A 51 -1.42 -1.50 7.05
CA VAL A 51 -1.97 -0.78 5.90
C VAL A 51 -3.01 -1.64 5.16
N LEU A 52 -2.74 -2.93 4.96
CA LEU A 52 -3.68 -3.86 4.34
C LEU A 52 -5.00 -3.94 5.13
N ALA A 53 -4.93 -3.98 6.46
CA ALA A 53 -6.12 -4.02 7.31
C ALA A 53 -6.95 -2.71 7.25
N ASP A 54 -6.32 -1.57 6.97
CA ASP A 54 -6.97 -0.26 6.82
C ASP A 54 -7.36 0.06 5.36
N ALA A 55 -6.89 -0.74 4.39
CA ALA A 55 -7.14 -0.53 2.97
C ALA A 55 -8.61 -0.79 2.60
N GLU A 56 -9.40 0.28 2.49
CA GLU A 56 -10.82 0.22 2.11
C GLU A 56 -11.06 0.35 0.60
N THR A 57 -10.02 0.65 -0.20
CA THR A 57 -10.15 0.97 -1.62
C THR A 57 -9.20 0.15 -2.48
N GLU A 58 -9.60 -0.14 -3.72
CA GLU A 58 -8.74 -0.85 -4.68
C GLU A 58 -7.39 -0.15 -4.90
N ALA A 59 -7.37 1.19 -4.92
CA ALA A 59 -6.12 1.94 -5.05
C ALA A 59 -5.18 1.71 -3.85
N ALA A 60 -5.73 1.65 -2.64
CA ALA A 60 -4.95 1.33 -1.44
C ALA A 60 -4.46 -0.13 -1.46
N LEU A 61 -5.25 -1.06 -2.00
CA LEU A 61 -4.84 -2.46 -2.19
C LEU A 61 -3.73 -2.58 -3.25
N ASP A 62 -3.78 -1.81 -4.34
CA ASP A 62 -2.71 -1.71 -5.34
C ASP A 62 -1.42 -1.13 -4.74
N ASP A 63 -1.53 -0.13 -3.86
CA ASP A 63 -0.38 0.42 -3.14
C ASP A 63 0.25 -0.65 -2.21
N VAL A 64 -0.58 -1.45 -1.50
CA VAL A 64 -0.11 -2.58 -0.68
C VAL A 64 0.60 -3.64 -1.53
N GLU A 65 0.06 -3.96 -2.71
CA GLU A 65 0.70 -4.89 -3.65
C GLU A 65 2.11 -4.42 -4.03
N ALA A 66 2.27 -3.13 -4.35
CA ALA A 66 3.56 -2.55 -4.67
C ALA A 66 4.54 -2.62 -3.49
N LEU A 67 4.07 -2.40 -2.26
CA LEU A 67 4.91 -2.51 -1.06
C LEU A 67 5.38 -3.96 -0.80
N LEU A 68 4.53 -4.96 -1.08
CA LEU A 68 4.88 -6.38 -0.99
C LEU A 68 5.89 -6.78 -2.06
N ASP A 69 5.77 -6.26 -3.28
CA ASP A 69 6.75 -6.48 -4.34
C ASP A 69 8.11 -5.85 -3.98
N ASP A 70 8.11 -4.62 -3.44
CA ASP A 70 9.34 -3.98 -2.93
C ASP A 70 9.97 -4.79 -1.79
N ALA A 71 9.16 -5.40 -0.90
CA ALA A 71 9.63 -6.27 0.17
C ALA A 71 10.30 -7.55 -0.37
N GLU A 72 9.69 -8.18 -1.38
CA GLU A 72 10.24 -9.38 -2.03
C GLU A 72 11.58 -9.08 -2.72
N ASP A 73 11.66 -7.99 -3.47
CA ASP A 73 12.90 -7.56 -4.12
C ASP A 73 14.00 -7.28 -3.08
N ALA A 74 13.66 -6.58 -1.98
CA ALA A 74 14.60 -6.32 -0.89
C ALA A 74 15.06 -7.61 -0.19
N LEU A 75 14.15 -8.56 0.03
CA LEU A 75 14.47 -9.86 0.63
C LEU A 75 15.40 -10.68 -0.28
N ALA A 76 15.20 -10.63 -1.60
CA ALA A 76 16.05 -11.33 -2.56
C ALA A 76 17.49 -10.80 -2.57
N ASP A 77 17.67 -9.47 -2.47
CA ASP A 77 18.98 -8.80 -2.39
C ASP A 77 19.60 -8.82 -0.98
N ALA A 78 18.84 -9.19 0.06
CA ALA A 78 19.32 -9.25 1.43
C ALA A 78 20.39 -10.34 1.65
N ASP A 79 21.46 -10.01 2.36
CA ASP A 79 22.52 -10.94 2.77
C ASP A 79 22.18 -11.57 4.13
N LEU A 80 21.08 -12.33 4.18
CA LEU A 80 20.61 -13.00 5.38
C LEU A 80 21.40 -14.29 5.66
N PRO A 81 21.51 -14.72 6.93
CA PRO A 81 22.11 -16.01 7.27
C PRO A 81 21.40 -17.18 6.57
N GLU A 82 22.17 -18.07 5.93
CA GLU A 82 21.64 -19.33 5.40
C GLU A 82 21.47 -20.36 6.53
N PRO A 83 20.42 -21.20 6.49
CA PRO A 83 20.26 -22.31 7.44
C PRO A 83 21.37 -23.35 7.27
N ASP A 84 21.72 -24.04 8.36
CA ASP A 84 22.69 -25.13 8.31
C ASP A 84 22.08 -26.36 7.63
N GLU A 85 22.60 -26.76 6.46
CA GLU A 85 22.09 -27.91 5.69
C GLU A 85 22.15 -29.25 6.46
N ASP A 86 23.01 -29.35 7.49
CA ASP A 86 23.15 -30.53 8.32
C ASP A 86 22.24 -30.53 9.56
N ASP A 87 21.49 -29.44 9.83
CA ASP A 87 20.60 -29.28 10.98
C ASP A 87 19.18 -28.86 10.56
N GLU A 88 18.22 -29.78 10.68
CA GLU A 88 16.82 -29.55 10.32
C GLU A 88 16.10 -28.52 11.22
N ASP A 89 16.67 -28.21 12.37
CA ASP A 89 16.16 -27.22 13.33
C ASP A 89 16.89 -25.87 13.22
N ALA A 90 17.76 -25.67 12.22
CA ALA A 90 18.42 -24.39 12.00
C ALA A 90 17.41 -23.31 11.59
N ASP A 91 17.56 -22.11 12.18
CA ASP A 91 16.74 -20.95 11.82
C ASP A 91 16.97 -20.58 10.33
N ASP A 92 15.88 -20.42 9.57
CA ASP A 92 15.86 -19.97 8.18
C ASP A 92 15.13 -18.62 8.08
N PRO A 93 15.82 -17.51 8.41
CA PRO A 93 15.18 -16.19 8.45
C PRO A 93 14.65 -15.74 7.09
N ARG A 94 15.23 -16.24 5.99
CA ARG A 94 14.74 -15.93 4.65
C ARG A 94 13.42 -16.68 4.40
N GLY A 95 13.37 -17.98 4.67
CA GLY A 95 12.15 -18.78 4.51
C GLY A 95 10.98 -18.23 5.34
N ASP A 96 11.23 -17.87 6.60
CA ASP A 96 10.20 -17.27 7.47
C ASP A 96 9.61 -15.96 6.90
N LEU A 97 10.45 -15.12 6.29
CA LEU A 97 10.01 -13.86 5.65
C LEU A 97 9.27 -14.12 4.33
N GLU A 98 9.72 -15.09 3.53
CA GLU A 98 9.04 -15.50 2.30
C GLU A 98 7.61 -16.00 2.60
N ASP A 99 7.46 -16.85 3.62
CA ASP A 99 6.15 -17.36 4.07
C ASP A 99 5.23 -16.23 4.55
N ARG A 100 5.80 -15.21 5.23
CA ARG A 100 5.04 -14.03 5.68
C ARG A 100 4.54 -13.20 4.50
N ILE A 101 5.36 -12.99 3.48
CA ILE A 101 4.97 -12.29 2.24
C ILE A 101 3.86 -13.05 1.51
N GLU A 102 3.99 -14.38 1.39
CA GLU A 102 2.95 -15.22 0.77
C GLU A 102 1.62 -15.07 1.51
N THR A 103 1.64 -15.16 2.84
CA THR A 103 0.44 -14.99 3.68
C THR A 103 -0.22 -13.63 3.44
N LEU A 104 0.56 -12.53 3.40
CA LEU A 104 0.01 -11.19 3.15
C LEU A 104 -0.56 -11.04 1.73
N ARG A 105 0.02 -11.73 0.73
CA ARG A 105 -0.55 -11.75 -0.62
C ARG A 105 -1.85 -12.54 -0.70
N GLU A 106 -1.98 -13.63 0.06
CA GLU A 106 -3.26 -14.33 0.20
C GLU A 106 -4.32 -13.43 0.82
N ASP A 107 -3.99 -12.74 1.92
CA ASP A 107 -4.88 -11.79 2.59
C ASP A 107 -5.29 -10.63 1.67
N LEU A 108 -4.35 -10.11 0.86
CA LEU A 108 -4.62 -9.09 -0.17
C LEU A 108 -5.61 -9.59 -1.23
N SER A 109 -5.42 -10.82 -1.72
CA SER A 109 -6.33 -11.46 -2.68
C SER A 109 -7.73 -11.63 -2.09
N ASP A 110 -7.82 -12.03 -0.82
CA ASP A 110 -9.09 -12.14 -0.10
C ASP A 110 -9.77 -10.78 0.08
N ALA A 111 -9.00 -9.71 0.31
CA ALA A 111 -9.50 -8.34 0.41
C ALA A 111 -10.07 -7.81 -0.91
N ARG A 112 -9.41 -8.08 -2.05
CA ARG A 112 -9.92 -7.76 -3.40
C ARG A 112 -11.20 -8.55 -3.72
N GLY A 113 -11.29 -9.78 -3.21
CA GLY A 113 -12.48 -10.62 -3.28
C GLY A 113 -12.81 -11.10 -4.70
N PRO A 114 -13.84 -11.95 -4.85
CA PRO A 114 -14.11 -12.71 -6.08
C PRO A 114 -14.63 -11.87 -7.25
N TYR A 115 -14.88 -10.57 -7.04
CA TYR A 115 -15.40 -9.70 -8.10
C TYR A 115 -14.32 -9.32 -9.11
N ALA A 116 -13.04 -9.32 -8.71
CA ALA A 116 -11.93 -9.18 -9.64
C ALA A 116 -11.94 -10.34 -10.66
N ASP A 117 -11.93 -11.59 -10.17
CA ASP A 117 -11.96 -12.78 -11.02
C ASP A 117 -13.21 -12.84 -11.93
N ALA A 118 -14.37 -12.39 -11.43
CA ALA A 118 -15.60 -12.39 -12.20
C ALA A 118 -15.56 -11.45 -13.43
N VAL A 119 -14.74 -10.39 -13.39
CA VAL A 119 -14.55 -9.49 -14.54
C VAL A 119 -13.67 -10.17 -15.60
N ASP A 120 -12.60 -10.83 -15.19
CA ASP A 120 -11.72 -11.60 -16.09
C ASP A 120 -12.47 -12.74 -16.78
N ASP A 121 -13.26 -13.52 -16.02
CA ASP A 121 -14.12 -14.58 -16.57
C ASP A 121 -15.11 -14.03 -17.62
N ALA A 122 -15.67 -12.85 -17.39
CA ALA A 122 -16.59 -12.22 -18.34
C ALA A 122 -15.89 -11.72 -19.62
N ILE A 123 -14.62 -11.36 -19.54
CA ILE A 123 -13.81 -10.96 -20.70
C ILE A 123 -13.43 -12.19 -21.53
N ASP A 124 -13.03 -13.30 -20.88
CA ASP A 124 -12.68 -14.55 -21.56
C ASP A 124 -13.90 -15.17 -22.28
N ASP A 125 -15.08 -15.17 -21.65
CA ASP A 125 -16.33 -15.62 -22.31
C ASP A 125 -16.72 -14.75 -23.51
N ALA A 126 -16.24 -13.49 -23.56
CA ALA A 126 -16.52 -12.56 -24.65
C ALA A 126 -15.53 -12.66 -25.83
N ALA A 127 -14.42 -13.41 -25.71
CA ALA A 127 -13.36 -13.55 -26.71
C ALA A 127 -13.63 -14.65 -27.77
#